data_AF-A0A653V8W1-F1
#
_entry.id   AF-A0A653V8W1-F1
#
_cell.length_a   1.000
_cell.length_b   1.000
_cell.length_c   1.000
_cell.angle_alpha   90.00
_cell.angle_beta   90.00
_cell.angle_gamma   90.00
#
_symmetry.space_group_name_H-M   'P 1'
#
loop_
_entity.id
_entity.type
_entity.pdbx_description
1 polymer ?
#
loop_
_entity_poly.entity_id
_entity_poly.type
_entity_poly.pdbx_seq_one_letter_code
_entity_poly.pdbx_strand_id
1 'polypeptide(L)'
;MPHYFILTFAIITLLRLYNTFFTFFLNGIGELSLFIKILIFSSVIKIPLCYLFINFIKLDVLNSITVSTIIILILWTILIPQYSNKIISRL
;
A
#
# COMPACT_ATOMS: atom_id res chain seq x y z
N MET A 1 20.76 -11.30 13.30
CA MET A 1 19.82 -10.50 12.49
C MET A 1 19.45 -9.25 13.27
N PRO A 2 19.50 -8.04 12.71
CA PRO A 2 19.43 -6.82 13.50
C PRO A 2 18.05 -6.64 14.12
N HIS A 3 17.98 -6.32 15.42
CA HIS A 3 16.71 -6.17 16.17
C HIS A 3 15.70 -5.19 15.51
N TYR A 4 16.18 -4.21 14.75
CA TYR A 4 15.35 -3.22 14.05
C TYR A 4 14.55 -3.79 12.87
N PHE A 5 14.95 -4.94 12.31
CA PHE A 5 14.22 -5.59 11.21
C PHE A 5 12.85 -6.12 11.67
N ILE A 6 12.76 -6.64 12.89
CA ILE A 6 11.52 -7.21 13.42
C ILE A 6 10.47 -6.11 13.61
N LEU A 7 10.88 -4.97 14.15
CA LEU A 7 9.98 -3.85 14.44
C LEU A 7 9.46 -3.20 13.15
N THR A 8 10.34 -2.98 12.17
CA THR A 8 9.94 -2.49 10.84
C THR A 8 9.01 -3.47 10.13
N PHE A 9 9.31 -4.77 10.17
CA PHE A 9 8.44 -5.78 9.58
C PHE A 9 7.06 -5.86 10.26
N ALA A 10 7.02 -5.73 11.58
CA ALA A 10 5.78 -5.67 12.35
C ALA A 10 4.91 -4.46 11.95
N ILE A 11 5.51 -3.27 11.82
CA ILE A 11 4.81 -2.05 11.38
C ILE A 11 4.27 -2.23 9.95
N ILE A 12 5.09 -2.76 9.04
CA ILE A 12 4.67 -3.02 7.65
C ILE A 12 3.50 -4.00 7.60
N THR A 13 3.56 -5.05 8.44
CA THR A 13 2.50 -6.06 8.54
C THR A 13 1.21 -5.46 9.08
N LEU A 14 1.29 -4.59 10.09
CA LEU A 14 0.15 -3.85 10.63
C LEU A 14 -0.50 -2.93 9.60
N LEU A 15 0.30 -2.11 8.88
CA LEU A 15 -0.21 -1.26 7.82
C LEU A 15 -0.87 -2.07 6.69
N ARG A 16 -0.27 -3.21 6.33
CA ARG A 16 -0.84 -4.10 5.32
C ARG A 16 -2.19 -4.65 5.79
N LEU A 17 -2.27 -5.17 7.02
CA LEU A 17 -3.52 -5.67 7.61
C LEU A 17 -4.60 -4.58 7.58
N TYR A 18 -4.28 -3.37 8.02
CA TYR A 18 -5.20 -2.23 7.99
C TYR A 18 -5.74 -1.97 6.58
N ASN A 19 -4.87 -1.85 5.57
CA ASN A 19 -5.30 -1.66 4.18
C ASN A 19 -6.18 -2.81 3.68
N THR A 20 -5.84 -4.05 4.03
CA THR A 20 -6.60 -5.24 3.66
C THR A 20 -8.01 -5.22 4.28
N PHE A 21 -8.15 -4.80 5.54
CA PHE A 21 -9.46 -4.64 6.17
C PHE A 21 -10.34 -3.64 5.42
N PHE A 22 -9.82 -2.45 5.10
CA PHE A 22 -10.61 -1.44 4.38
C PHE A 22 -10.93 -1.83 2.94
N THR A 23 -10.03 -2.56 2.27
CA THR A 23 -10.31 -3.07 0.93
C THR A 23 -11.36 -4.17 0.93
N PHE A 24 -11.36 -5.06 1.93
CA PHE A 24 -12.47 -6.00 2.12
C PHE A 24 -13.78 -5.32 2.50
N PHE A 25 -13.73 -4.23 3.27
CA PHE A 25 -14.91 -3.42 3.56
C PHE A 25 -15.50 -2.78 2.29
N LEU A 26 -14.67 -2.17 1.44
CA LEU A 26 -15.10 -1.62 0.15
C LEU A 26 -15.70 -2.70 -0.75
N ASN A 27 -15.11 -3.91 -0.74
CA ASN A 27 -15.66 -5.05 -1.46
C ASN A 27 -17.04 -5.46 -0.90
N GLY A 28 -17.19 -5.50 0.43
CA GLY A 28 -18.45 -5.85 1.11
C GLY A 28 -19.60 -4.88 0.89
N ILE A 29 -19.32 -3.60 0.63
CA ILE A 29 -20.33 -2.57 0.31
C ILE A 29 -20.72 -2.59 -1.19
N GLY A 30 -20.05 -3.40 -2.02
CA GLY A 30 -20.34 -3.51 -3.45
C GLY A 30 -19.53 -2.56 -4.34
N GLU A 31 -18.60 -1.79 -3.76
CA GLU A 31 -17.71 -0.86 -4.47
C GLU A 31 -16.44 -1.57 -5.00
N LEU A 32 -16.62 -2.73 -5.62
CA LEU A 32 -15.54 -3.54 -6.19
C LEU A 32 -14.73 -2.76 -7.25
N SER A 33 -15.39 -1.84 -7.96
CA SER A 33 -14.73 -1.01 -8.98
C SER A 33 -13.63 -0.11 -8.41
N LEU A 34 -13.84 0.44 -7.20
CA LEU A 34 -12.84 1.25 -6.51
C LEU A 34 -11.69 0.37 -6.01
N PHE A 35 -12.00 -0.79 -5.45
CA PHE A 35 -10.99 -1.77 -5.02
C PHE A 35 -10.06 -2.18 -6.17
N ILE A 36 -10.63 -2.54 -7.33
CA ILE A 36 -9.86 -2.95 -8.50
C ILE A 36 -9.01 -1.79 -9.03
N LYS A 37 -9.56 -0.57 -9.09
CA LYS A 37 -8.80 0.63 -9.51
C LYS A 37 -7.60 0.89 -8.59
N ILE A 38 -7.79 0.77 -7.28
CA ILE A 38 -6.73 0.93 -6.27
C ILE A 38 -5.61 -0.09 -6.49
N LEU A 39 -5.95 -1.36 -6.71
CA LEU A 39 -4.96 -2.42 -6.95
C LEU A 39 -4.17 -2.19 -8.26
N ILE A 40 -4.87 -1.86 -9.35
CA ILE A 40 -4.23 -1.60 -10.64
C ILE A 40 -3.28 -0.41 -10.53
N PHE A 41 -3.76 0.70 -9.95
CA PHE A 41 -2.96 1.90 -9.76
C PHE A 41 -1.74 1.64 -8.86
N SER A 42 -1.89 0.85 -7.81
CA SER A 42 -0.79 0.41 -6.94
C SER A 42 0.29 -0.33 -7.73
N SER A 43 -0.12 -1.29 -8.56
CA SER A 43 0.81 -2.12 -9.34
C SER A 43 1.54 -1.29 -10.39
N VAL A 44 0.81 -0.44 -11.11
CA VAL A 44 1.35 0.43 -12.17
C VAL A 44 2.32 1.47 -11.60
N ILE A 45 2.09 1.99 -10.38
CA ILE A 45 3.02 2.92 -9.73
C ILE A 45 4.24 2.19 -9.16
N LYS A 46 4.07 0.98 -8.63
CA LYS A 46 5.16 0.26 -7.97
C LYS A 46 6.34 -0.03 -8.89
N ILE A 47 6.04 -0.48 -10.10
CA ILE A 47 7.06 -0.86 -11.10
C ILE A 47 8.01 0.31 -11.44
N PRO A 48 7.53 1.50 -11.86
CA PRO A 48 8.39 2.64 -12.14
C PRO A 48 9.08 3.18 -10.88
N LEU A 49 8.42 3.16 -9.72
CA LEU A 49 9.08 3.54 -8.46
C LEU A 49 10.29 2.65 -8.18
N CYS A 50 10.13 1.33 -8.34
CA CYS A 50 11.19 0.36 -8.12
C CYS A 50 12.36 0.59 -9.10
N TYR A 51 12.07 0.91 -10.36
CA TYR A 51 13.07 1.26 -11.37
C TYR A 51 13.82 2.55 -11.03
N LEU A 52 13.12 3.58 -10.55
CA LEU A 52 13.73 4.83 -10.09
C LEU A 52 14.68 4.61 -8.91
N PHE A 53 14.27 3.81 -7.91
CA PHE A 53 15.10 3.51 -6.75
C PHE A 53 16.38 2.72 -7.11
N ILE A 54 16.30 1.81 -8.08
CA ILE A 54 17.46 1.04 -8.54
C ILE A 54 18.44 1.97 -9.28
N ASN A 55 17.96 2.79 -10.21
CA ASN A 55 18.84 3.56 -11.08
C ASN A 55 19.36 4.87 -10.47
N PHE A 56 18.54 5.61 -9.73
CA PHE A 56 18.94 6.91 -9.19
C PHE A 56 19.60 6.80 -7.82
N ILE A 57 19.14 5.87 -6.97
CA ILE A 57 19.59 5.77 -5.58
C ILE A 57 20.58 4.59 -5.40
N LYS A 58 20.79 3.78 -6.44
CA LYS A 58 21.69 2.61 -6.45
C LYS A 58 21.40 1.64 -5.29
N LEU A 59 20.12 1.46 -4.96
CA LEU A 59 19.71 0.41 -4.02
C LEU A 59 19.72 -0.95 -4.70
N ASP A 60 20.06 -1.98 -3.92
CA ASP A 60 19.81 -3.37 -4.29
C ASP A 60 18.33 -3.59 -4.64
N VAL A 61 18.09 -4.52 -5.56
CA VAL A 61 16.75 -4.87 -6.04
C VAL A 61 15.80 -5.21 -4.89
N LEU A 62 16.26 -5.99 -3.90
CA LEU A 62 15.48 -6.36 -2.72
C LEU A 62 15.05 -5.14 -1.90
N ASN A 63 16.00 -4.28 -1.54
CA ASN A 63 15.71 -3.10 -0.71
C ASN A 63 14.83 -2.09 -1.45
N SER A 64 15.03 -1.93 -2.77
CA SER A 64 14.17 -1.09 -3.62
C SER A 64 12.71 -1.57 -3.62
N ILE A 65 12.48 -2.88 -3.72
CA ILE A 65 11.14 -3.47 -3.66
C ILE A 65 10.50 -3.22 -2.28
N THR A 66 11.27 -3.38 -1.20
CA THR A 66 10.77 -3.16 0.16
C THR A 66 10.38 -1.70 0.37
N VAL A 67 11.26 -0.76 0.02
CA VAL A 67 11.03 0.69 0.17
C VAL A 67 9.84 1.17 -0.67
N SER A 68 9.76 0.75 -1.94
CA SER A 68 8.60 1.08 -2.79
C SER A 68 7.29 0.53 -2.23
N THR A 69 7.31 -0.69 -1.66
CA THR A 69 6.13 -1.27 -1.01
C THR A 69 5.71 -0.50 0.24
N ILE A 70 6.66 -0.04 1.04
CA ILE A 70 6.38 0.79 2.24
C ILE A 70 5.73 2.10 1.84
N ILE A 71 6.28 2.80 0.84
CA ILE A 71 5.76 4.09 0.35
C ILE A 71 4.31 3.93 -0.14
N ILE A 72 4.06 2.89 -0.94
CA ILE A 72 2.72 2.61 -1.46
C ILE A 72 1.75 2.25 -0.33
N LEU A 73 2.18 1.44 0.64
CA LEU A 73 1.35 1.10 1.79
C LEU A 73 0.96 2.33 2.62
N ILE A 74 1.91 3.24 2.88
CA ILE A 74 1.64 4.49 3.60
C ILE A 74 0.65 5.36 2.83
N LEU A 75 0.86 5.52 1.52
CA LEU A 75 -0.02 6.30 0.65
C LEU A 75 -1.46 5.77 0.69
N TRP A 76 -1.64 4.45 0.57
CA TRP A 76 -2.96 3.83 0.63
C TRP A 76 -3.58 3.83 2.01
N THR A 77 -2.77 3.70 3.06
CA THR A 77 -3.27 3.76 4.46
C THR A 77 -4.00 5.08 4.73
N ILE A 78 -3.61 6.16 4.05
CA ILE A 78 -4.28 7.46 4.17
C ILE A 78 -5.47 7.57 3.20
N LEU A 79 -5.28 7.18 1.93
CA LEU A 79 -6.30 7.37 0.89
C LEU A 79 -7.53 6.46 1.07
N ILE A 80 -7.32 5.17 1.31
CA ILE A 80 -8.43 4.18 1.38
C ILE A 80 -9.48 4.54 2.45
N PRO A 81 -9.13 4.86 3.71
CA PRO A 81 -10.13 5.24 4.71
C PRO A 81 -10.85 6.55 4.36
N GLN A 82 -10.19 7.51 3.70
CA GLN A 82 -10.86 8.74 3.25
C GLN A 82 -11.94 8.45 2.20
N TYR A 83 -11.67 7.56 1.24
CA TYR A 83 -12.67 7.13 0.26
C TYR A 83 -13.80 6.35 0.93
N SER A 84 -13.45 5.43 1.84
CA SER A 84 -14.43 4.66 2.62
C SER A 84 -15.38 5.55 3.42
N ASN A 85 -14.86 6.55 4.13
CA ASN A 85 -15.67 7.49 4.92
C ASN A 85 -16.58 8.35 4.05
N LYS A 86 -16.11 8.77 2.86
CA LYS A 86 -16.95 9.51 1.90
C LYS A 86 -18.12 8.67 1.40
N ILE A 87 -17.93 7.37 1.17
CA ILE A 87 -19.00 6.45 0.77
C ILE A 87 -20.02 6.32 1.91
N ILE A 88 -19.56 6.09 3.14
CA ILE A 88 -20.44 5.99 4.33
C ILE A 88 -21.25 7.28 4.52
N SER A 89 -20.63 8.45 4.37
CA SER A 89 -21.35 9.73 4.53
C SER A 89 -22.41 10.02 3.44
N ARG A 90 -22.43 9.22 2.36
CA ARG A 90 -23.39 9.34 1.25
C ARG A 90 -24.50 8.29 1.30
N LEU A 91 -24.36 7.28 2.19
CA LEU A 91 -25.36 6.25 2.48
C LEU A 91 -26.35 6.77 3.52
#